data_AF-A0A976KQC3-F1
#
_entry.id   AF-A0A976KQC3-F1
#
_cell.length_a   1.000
_cell.length_b   1.000
_cell.length_c   1.000
_cell.angle_alpha   90.00
_cell.angle_beta   90.00
_cell.angle_gamma   90.00
#
_symmetry.space_group_name_H-M   'P 1'
#
loop_
_entity.id
_entity.type
_entity.pdbx_description
1 polymer ?
#
loop_
_entity_poly.entity_id
_entity_poly.type
_entity_poly.pdbx_seq_one_letter_code
_entity_poly.pdbx_strand_id
1 'polypeptide(L)'
;MQVQARRNRFAARPAARQATDGIRALSSDSTIAEPVRSHRHLRRIAARVLVPAGLLWGFVRCAMSPPEPSLTSPSDEDDRRRRAAAEAIARVENLQQPPPMPPRPLTKREIAGLLQDANDDLHRLGVRRRPSLSPRGRLPPSLRLKRAYQERRALNYSGSLDQVRTWFSRAKFGTAEPGRTRRRGPLHPFDLFLVPGHDDQAWLHVVVPSYGFAPLDGVGNHRCVDNGQPWVLLSDRLKLGEEYVLYKRDGTQSIAHQWGRESVIEDVVSIARTYRERVGEPIGVGDISRLAGGKLPGHWTHKTGVDVDMYLLTYSTSSQRTEPGMMWHTLTPDGAVWSSDPDGNGRVEASRDDQGDTPTAHKLRTLAETALGNDNIVYFVHDDPRVLQPFDTAAQARRRGRRFLHAKNRGYWPPHRDHVHLRWNFGRLRIDDPPKP
;
A
#
# COMPACT_ATOMS: atom_id res chain seq x y z
N MET A 1 -58.95 -24.84 -19.06
CA MET A 1 -57.59 -24.37 -19.37
C MET A 1 -57.68 -23.00 -20.02
N GLN A 2 -57.53 -21.92 -19.25
CA GLN A 2 -57.43 -20.57 -19.80
C GLN A 2 -56.42 -19.77 -18.95
N VAL A 3 -55.39 -19.28 -19.64
CA VAL A 3 -54.23 -18.58 -19.10
C VAL A 3 -54.58 -17.11 -18.90
N GLN A 4 -54.47 -16.60 -17.67
CA GLN A 4 -54.56 -15.17 -17.37
C GLN A 4 -53.17 -14.52 -17.45
N ALA A 5 -52.99 -13.62 -18.42
CA ALA A 5 -51.84 -12.73 -18.52
C ALA A 5 -52.03 -11.51 -17.61
N ARG A 6 -51.15 -11.30 -16.62
CA ARG A 6 -51.06 -10.07 -15.83
C ARG A 6 -50.10 -9.08 -16.50
N ARG A 7 -50.64 -7.93 -16.90
CA ARG A 7 -49.89 -6.74 -17.33
C ARG A 7 -49.44 -5.94 -16.11
N ASN A 8 -48.13 -5.74 -15.96
CA ASN A 8 -47.54 -4.76 -15.03
C ASN A 8 -47.52 -3.37 -15.70
N ARG A 9 -48.21 -2.39 -15.09
CA ARG A 9 -48.07 -0.96 -15.42
C ARG A 9 -47.06 -0.33 -14.47
N PHE A 10 -45.93 0.13 -15.00
CA PHE A 10 -45.04 1.06 -14.32
C PHE A 10 -45.61 2.49 -14.45
N ALA A 11 -45.86 3.14 -13.32
CA ALA A 11 -46.19 4.56 -13.26
C ALA A 11 -44.91 5.37 -13.04
N ALA A 12 -44.62 6.26 -13.99
CA ALA A 12 -43.55 7.25 -13.91
C ALA A 12 -43.90 8.35 -12.89
N ARG A 13 -42.90 8.81 -12.14
CA ARG A 13 -42.97 10.04 -11.31
C ARG A 13 -42.17 11.17 -12.00
N PRO A 14 -42.67 12.42 -11.97
CA PRO A 14 -42.08 13.52 -12.71
C PRO A 14 -40.94 14.21 -11.96
N ALA A 15 -40.06 14.83 -12.75
CA ALA A 15 -38.96 15.69 -12.35
C ALA A 15 -39.47 17.06 -11.86
N ALA A 16 -38.86 17.58 -10.79
CA ALA A 16 -39.02 18.96 -10.34
C ALA A 16 -37.72 19.74 -10.54
N ARG A 17 -37.85 20.92 -11.16
CA ARG A 17 -36.81 21.89 -11.46
C ARG A 17 -36.56 22.84 -10.26
N GLN A 18 -35.29 23.23 -10.14
CA GLN A 18 -34.72 24.55 -9.81
C GLN A 18 -35.21 25.33 -8.58
N ALA A 19 -34.27 25.62 -7.69
CA ALA A 19 -34.15 26.91 -7.02
C ALA A 19 -32.66 27.30 -6.98
N THR A 20 -32.34 28.41 -7.63
CA THR A 20 -31.07 29.15 -7.56
C THR A 20 -31.20 30.22 -6.49
N ASP A 21 -30.24 30.25 -5.56
CA ASP A 21 -29.79 31.39 -4.73
C ASP A 21 -28.56 30.84 -3.98
N GLY A 22 -27.36 31.43 -3.91
CA GLY A 22 -26.98 32.83 -3.86
C GLY A 22 -25.99 32.95 -2.70
N ILE A 23 -24.69 32.69 -2.92
CA ILE A 23 -23.65 32.95 -1.91
C ILE A 23 -22.47 33.67 -2.57
N ARG A 24 -22.29 34.92 -2.11
CA ARG A 24 -21.18 35.83 -2.36
C ARG A 24 -19.83 35.18 -2.02
N ALA A 25 -18.90 35.25 -2.96
CA ALA A 25 -17.48 35.10 -2.69
C ALA A 25 -16.93 36.45 -2.21
N LEU A 26 -16.29 36.46 -1.04
CA LEU A 26 -15.47 37.57 -0.57
C LEU A 26 -14.10 37.47 -1.24
N SER A 27 -13.73 38.54 -1.93
CA SER A 27 -12.39 38.83 -2.43
C SER A 27 -11.47 39.17 -1.27
N SER A 28 -10.23 38.69 -1.32
CA SER A 28 -9.12 39.36 -0.68
C SER A 28 -7.96 39.41 -1.67
N ASP A 29 -7.71 40.63 -2.13
CA ASP A 29 -6.53 41.08 -2.84
C ASP A 29 -5.24 40.69 -2.09
N SER A 30 -4.24 40.26 -2.85
CA SER A 30 -2.85 40.53 -2.49
C SER A 30 -2.00 40.52 -3.76
N THR A 31 -1.88 41.71 -4.33
CA THR A 31 -0.87 42.19 -5.25
C THR A 31 0.51 42.07 -4.60
N ILE A 32 1.43 41.27 -5.18
CA ILE A 32 2.86 41.43 -4.93
C ILE A 32 3.63 41.30 -6.25
N ALA A 33 4.21 42.45 -6.60
CA ALA A 33 5.29 42.81 -7.51
C ALA A 33 6.14 41.71 -8.18
N GLU A 34 6.37 41.91 -9.49
CA GLU A 34 7.55 41.47 -10.23
C GLU A 34 8.85 42.05 -9.64
N PRO A 35 9.99 41.41 -9.96
CA PRO A 35 11.03 42.22 -10.60
C PRO A 35 11.66 41.58 -11.83
N VAL A 36 11.72 42.41 -12.88
CA VAL A 36 12.65 42.34 -14.01
C VAL A 36 14.08 42.62 -13.54
N ARG A 37 15.05 41.79 -13.98
CA ARG A 37 16.44 42.13 -14.41
C ARG A 37 17.24 40.84 -14.64
N SER A 38 17.48 40.46 -15.90
CA SER A 38 18.68 40.77 -16.70
C SER A 38 19.99 40.19 -16.16
N HIS A 39 20.57 39.22 -16.87
CA HIS A 39 22.01 39.17 -17.15
C HIS A 39 22.31 38.33 -18.40
N ARG A 40 22.82 39.00 -19.44
CA ARG A 40 23.66 38.42 -20.49
C ARG A 40 25.06 38.18 -19.93
N HIS A 41 25.70 37.05 -20.24
CA HIS A 41 27.01 36.99 -20.95
C HIS A 41 27.63 35.58 -20.99
N LEU A 42 28.06 35.19 -22.21
CA LEU A 42 29.26 34.42 -22.60
C LEU A 42 29.39 32.98 -22.05
N ARG A 43 29.64 31.93 -22.85
CA ARG A 43 30.70 31.77 -23.85
C ARG A 43 30.35 30.70 -24.89
N ARG A 44 30.68 30.97 -26.16
CA ARG A 44 31.08 29.95 -27.15
C ARG A 44 32.52 29.54 -26.84
N ILE A 45 32.87 28.27 -27.09
CA ILE A 45 34.05 27.85 -27.88
C ILE A 45 33.87 26.36 -28.21
N ALA A 46 34.10 26.05 -29.47
CA ALA A 46 34.11 24.72 -30.07
C ALA A 46 35.45 24.02 -29.81
N ALA A 47 35.44 22.69 -29.78
CA ALA A 47 36.56 21.89 -30.28
C ALA A 47 36.06 20.51 -30.73
N ARG A 48 35.90 20.38 -32.05
CA ARG A 48 35.94 19.10 -32.76
C ARG A 48 37.39 18.60 -32.71
N VAL A 49 37.60 17.34 -32.33
CA VAL A 49 38.78 16.58 -32.74
C VAL A 49 38.28 15.27 -33.34
N LEU A 50 38.56 15.12 -34.63
CA LEU A 50 38.42 13.93 -35.46
C LEU A 50 39.85 13.39 -35.66
N VAL A 51 40.15 12.17 -35.22
CA VAL A 51 41.32 11.36 -35.66
C VAL A 51 40.94 9.87 -35.53
N PRO A 52 41.40 8.98 -36.44
CA PRO A 52 40.60 7.87 -36.96
C PRO A 52 40.92 6.49 -36.38
N ALA A 53 40.20 5.51 -36.93
CA ALA A 53 40.28 4.08 -36.74
C ALA A 53 41.70 3.48 -36.73
N GLY A 54 41.91 2.54 -35.82
CA GLY A 54 43.00 1.57 -35.82
C GLY A 54 42.54 0.27 -35.17
N LEU A 55 42.35 -0.77 -35.99
CA LEU A 55 42.21 -2.16 -35.58
C LEU A 55 43.45 -2.62 -34.81
N LEU A 56 43.26 -3.22 -33.63
CA LEU A 56 44.23 -4.15 -33.04
C LEU A 56 43.51 -5.17 -32.15
N TRP A 57 43.43 -6.39 -32.67
CA TRP A 57 43.21 -7.60 -31.88
C TRP A 57 44.42 -7.80 -30.95
N GLY A 58 44.20 -7.70 -29.65
CA GLY A 58 45.20 -8.00 -28.62
C GLY A 58 44.56 -8.80 -27.50
N PHE A 59 44.93 -10.08 -27.39
CA PHE A 59 44.66 -10.92 -26.24
C PHE A 59 45.26 -10.29 -24.97
N VAL A 60 44.44 -9.63 -24.15
CA VAL A 60 44.82 -9.25 -22.78
C VAL A 60 44.55 -10.44 -21.88
N ARG A 61 45.62 -11.19 -21.60
CA ARG A 61 45.71 -12.08 -20.44
C ARG A 61 45.65 -11.17 -19.21
N CYS A 62 44.50 -11.09 -18.53
CA CYS A 62 44.43 -10.51 -17.20
C CYS A 62 45.30 -11.35 -16.27
N ALA A 63 46.53 -10.89 -16.04
CA ALA A 63 47.29 -11.26 -14.86
C ALA A 63 46.48 -10.78 -13.66
N MET A 64 45.80 -11.70 -12.99
CA MET A 64 45.27 -11.44 -11.67
C MET A 64 46.47 -11.26 -10.75
N SER A 65 46.84 -10.01 -10.49
CA SER A 65 47.69 -9.71 -9.34
C SER A 65 47.00 -10.30 -8.10
N PRO A 66 47.70 -11.14 -7.31
CA PRO A 66 47.15 -11.61 -6.06
C PRO A 66 46.72 -10.38 -5.24
N PRO A 67 45.55 -10.41 -4.57
CA PRO A 67 45.15 -9.33 -3.71
C PRO A 67 46.28 -9.09 -2.70
N GLU A 68 46.75 -7.85 -2.61
CA GLU A 68 47.70 -7.46 -1.57
C GLU A 68 47.11 -7.88 -0.22
N PRO A 69 47.88 -8.55 0.65
CA PRO A 69 47.39 -8.91 1.97
C PRO A 69 47.00 -7.62 2.68
N SER A 70 45.70 -7.45 2.90
CA SER A 70 45.18 -6.35 3.70
C SER A 70 45.78 -6.49 5.09
N LEU A 71 46.77 -5.65 5.40
CA LEU A 71 47.30 -5.47 6.75
C LEU A 71 46.19 -4.81 7.58
N THR A 72 45.23 -5.61 8.04
CA THR A 72 44.34 -5.20 9.13
C THR A 72 45.23 -4.87 10.30
N SER A 73 45.15 -3.63 10.78
CA SER A 73 45.94 -3.22 11.94
C SER A 73 45.61 -4.15 13.12
N PRO A 74 46.58 -4.48 13.97
CA PRO A 74 46.37 -5.32 15.16
C PRO A 74 45.17 -4.87 16.03
N SER A 75 44.80 -3.58 15.97
CA SER A 75 43.62 -3.01 16.64
C SER A 75 42.29 -3.59 16.16
N ASP A 76 42.14 -3.87 14.86
CA ASP A 76 40.86 -4.29 14.28
C ASP A 76 40.53 -5.75 14.63
N GLU A 77 41.56 -6.57 14.78
CA GLU A 77 41.39 -7.96 15.17
C GLU A 77 41.06 -8.10 16.67
N ASP A 78 41.68 -7.27 17.51
CA ASP A 78 41.35 -7.19 18.94
C ASP A 78 39.90 -6.71 19.17
N ASP A 79 39.43 -5.72 18.39
CA ASP A 79 38.05 -5.24 18.48
C ASP A 79 37.04 -6.30 18.01
N ARG A 80 37.35 -7.06 16.95
CA ARG A 80 36.51 -8.20 16.52
C ARG A 80 36.45 -9.28 17.60
N ARG A 81 37.58 -9.63 18.22
CA ARG A 81 37.63 -10.62 19.30
C ARG A 81 36.84 -10.16 20.53
N ARG A 82 36.92 -8.88 20.90
CA ARG A 82 36.14 -8.30 22.00
C ARG A 82 34.64 -8.32 21.72
N ARG A 83 34.21 -7.97 20.49
CA ARG A 83 32.79 -8.05 20.09
C ARG A 83 32.28 -9.49 20.10
N ALA A 84 33.04 -10.42 19.52
CA ALA A 84 32.68 -11.83 19.52
C ALA A 84 32.60 -12.40 20.94
N ALA A 85 33.52 -12.03 21.84
CA ALA A 85 33.48 -12.42 23.24
C ALA A 85 32.28 -11.82 23.98
N ALA A 86 31.97 -10.53 23.76
CA ALA A 86 30.80 -9.88 24.34
C ALA A 86 29.48 -10.50 23.85
N GLU A 87 29.38 -10.83 22.55
CA GLU A 87 28.24 -11.54 21.97
C GLU A 87 28.10 -12.96 22.54
N ALA A 88 29.22 -13.67 22.73
CA ALA A 88 29.21 -15.00 23.34
C ALA A 88 28.79 -14.94 24.81
N ILE A 89 29.26 -13.97 25.58
CA ILE A 89 28.84 -13.74 26.98
C ILE A 89 27.36 -13.40 27.03
N ALA A 90 26.89 -12.44 26.23
CA ALA A 90 25.48 -12.07 26.16
C ALA A 90 24.60 -13.26 25.75
N ARG A 91 25.08 -14.13 24.85
CA ARG A 91 24.36 -15.36 24.46
C ARG A 91 24.29 -16.36 25.61
N VAL A 92 25.37 -16.56 26.36
CA VAL A 92 25.38 -17.46 27.53
C VAL A 92 24.49 -16.91 28.65
N GLU A 93 24.57 -15.61 28.94
CA GLU A 93 23.69 -14.95 29.91
C GLU A 93 22.22 -15.05 29.52
N ASN A 94 21.88 -14.85 28.25
CA ASN A 94 20.51 -14.99 27.75
C ASN A 94 20.01 -16.45 27.80
N LEU A 95 20.90 -17.44 27.61
CA LEU A 95 20.55 -18.86 27.77
C LEU A 95 20.39 -19.29 29.23
N GLN A 96 21.01 -18.57 30.18
CA GLN A 96 20.90 -18.84 31.61
C GLN A 96 19.68 -18.17 32.25
N GLN A 97 19.08 -17.16 31.61
CA GLN A 97 17.81 -16.64 32.08
C GLN A 97 16.73 -17.72 31.88
N PRO A 98 16.03 -18.13 32.95
CA PRO A 98 14.90 -19.04 32.79
C PRO A 98 13.92 -18.40 31.80
N PRO A 99 13.34 -19.19 30.87
CA PRO A 99 12.37 -18.66 29.92
C PRO A 99 11.28 -17.92 30.71
N PRO A 100 10.87 -16.71 30.27
CA PRO A 100 9.84 -15.97 30.97
C PRO A 100 8.61 -16.86 31.12
N MET A 101 8.07 -16.93 32.33
CA MET A 101 6.86 -17.73 32.57
C MET A 101 5.78 -17.31 31.57
N PRO A 102 5.08 -18.27 30.96
CA PRO A 102 4.00 -17.94 30.02
C PRO A 102 2.99 -17.04 30.75
N PRO A 103 2.45 -16.00 30.08
CA PRO A 103 1.49 -15.10 30.71
C PRO A 103 0.30 -15.91 31.21
N ARG A 104 -0.16 -15.62 32.44
CA ARG A 104 -1.35 -16.28 32.99
C ARG A 104 -2.61 -15.82 32.23
N PRO A 105 -3.62 -16.68 32.07
CA PRO A 105 -4.93 -16.24 31.60
C PRO A 105 -5.51 -15.15 32.51
N LEU A 106 -6.28 -14.23 31.91
CA LEU A 106 -7.02 -13.23 32.68
C LEU A 106 -8.16 -13.87 33.47
N THR A 107 -8.38 -13.39 34.68
CA THR A 107 -9.54 -13.74 35.49
C THR A 107 -10.82 -13.12 34.91
N LYS A 108 -11.98 -13.68 35.28
CA LYS A 108 -13.29 -13.13 34.87
C LYS A 108 -13.47 -11.67 35.29
N ARG A 109 -12.95 -11.28 36.46
CA ARG A 109 -13.00 -9.91 36.97
C ARG A 109 -12.15 -8.96 36.13
N GLU A 110 -10.93 -9.36 35.78
CA GLU A 110 -10.04 -8.59 34.91
C GLU A 110 -10.66 -8.41 33.51
N ILE A 111 -11.21 -9.48 32.93
CA ILE A 111 -11.92 -9.42 31.64
C ILE A 111 -13.09 -8.44 31.70
N ALA A 112 -13.93 -8.51 32.74
CA ALA A 112 -15.08 -7.62 32.90
C ALA A 112 -14.66 -6.15 33.03
N GLY A 113 -13.59 -5.86 33.79
CA GLY A 113 -13.02 -4.52 33.90
C GLY A 113 -12.56 -3.97 32.54
N LEU A 114 -11.76 -4.75 31.80
CA LEU A 114 -11.27 -4.34 30.49
C LEU A 114 -12.39 -4.14 29.45
N LEU A 115 -13.45 -4.93 29.50
CA LEU A 115 -14.63 -4.74 28.65
C LEU A 115 -15.42 -3.48 29.02
N GLN A 116 -15.50 -3.15 30.31
CA GLN A 116 -16.11 -1.91 30.77
C GLN A 116 -15.30 -0.70 30.29
N ASP A 117 -13.97 -0.73 30.49
CA ASP A 117 -13.06 0.33 30.01
C ASP A 117 -13.21 0.53 28.50
N ALA A 118 -13.25 -0.57 27.73
CA ALA A 118 -13.43 -0.50 26.29
C ALA A 118 -14.78 0.12 25.87
N ASN A 119 -15.84 -0.18 26.62
CA ASN A 119 -17.16 0.41 26.39
C ASN A 119 -17.16 1.92 26.69
N ASP A 120 -16.50 2.33 27.77
CA ASP A 120 -16.40 3.74 28.16
C ASP A 120 -15.57 4.53 27.14
N ASP A 121 -14.50 3.95 26.62
CA ASP A 121 -13.74 4.50 25.49
C ASP A 121 -14.59 4.69 24.24
N LEU A 122 -15.37 3.69 23.83
CA LEU A 122 -16.26 3.84 22.67
C LEU A 122 -17.33 4.90 22.90
N HIS A 123 -17.88 5.01 24.10
CA HIS A 123 -18.80 6.11 24.45
C HIS A 123 -18.13 7.48 24.35
N ARG A 124 -16.88 7.63 24.84
CA ARG A 124 -16.07 8.85 24.67
C ARG A 124 -15.83 9.19 23.21
N LEU A 125 -15.65 8.18 22.35
CA LEU A 125 -15.50 8.33 20.90
C LEU A 125 -16.84 8.56 20.17
N GLY A 126 -17.96 8.68 20.89
CA GLY A 126 -19.28 9.02 20.36
C GLY A 126 -20.15 7.83 19.95
N VAL A 127 -19.77 6.60 20.27
CA VAL A 127 -20.64 5.43 20.08
C VAL A 127 -21.74 5.45 21.13
N ARG A 128 -22.98 5.82 20.76
CA ARG A 128 -24.13 5.90 21.69
C ARG A 128 -24.97 4.62 21.76
N ARG A 129 -24.53 3.55 21.11
CA ARG A 129 -25.23 2.25 21.10
C ARG A 129 -24.87 1.44 22.33
N ARG A 130 -25.85 0.72 22.88
CA ARG A 130 -25.59 -0.27 23.93
C ARG A 130 -24.90 -1.49 23.30
N PRO A 131 -23.81 -2.01 23.89
CA PRO A 131 -23.18 -3.20 23.37
C PRO A 131 -24.05 -4.44 23.56
N SER A 132 -23.85 -5.45 22.70
CA SER A 132 -24.38 -6.80 22.88
C SER A 132 -23.28 -7.77 23.30
N LEU A 133 -23.61 -8.68 24.21
CA LEU A 133 -22.76 -9.80 24.66
C LEU A 133 -22.97 -11.07 23.83
N SER A 134 -23.81 -11.04 22.79
CA SER A 134 -24.08 -12.19 21.94
C SER A 134 -23.42 -12.00 20.58
N PRO A 135 -22.89 -13.05 19.94
CA PRO A 135 -22.30 -12.95 18.61
C PRO A 135 -23.33 -12.45 17.59
N ARG A 136 -22.89 -11.58 16.67
CA ARG A 136 -23.69 -11.02 15.57
C ARG A 136 -22.92 -11.09 14.26
N GLY A 137 -23.63 -11.05 13.13
CA GLY A 137 -23.04 -11.18 11.80
C GLY A 137 -22.60 -12.60 11.44
N ARG A 138 -22.13 -12.78 10.21
CA ARG A 138 -21.61 -14.07 9.72
C ARG A 138 -20.16 -14.25 10.20
N LEU A 139 -20.02 -14.71 11.44
CA LEU A 139 -18.72 -14.95 12.05
C LEU A 139 -18.06 -16.21 11.45
N PRO A 140 -16.90 -16.09 10.78
CA PRO A 140 -16.21 -17.25 10.23
C PRO A 140 -15.77 -18.19 11.36
N PRO A 141 -15.85 -19.51 11.16
CA PRO A 141 -15.49 -20.49 12.19
C PRO A 141 -14.04 -20.41 12.66
N SER A 142 -13.14 -19.98 11.76
CA SER A 142 -11.70 -19.85 12.02
C SER A 142 -11.35 -18.73 12.98
N LEU A 143 -12.23 -17.74 13.15
CA LEU A 143 -11.97 -16.64 14.06
C LEU A 143 -12.36 -17.06 15.48
N ARG A 144 -11.40 -16.87 16.40
CA ARG A 144 -11.54 -17.06 17.85
C ARG A 144 -12.67 -16.22 18.49
N LEU A 145 -13.42 -15.46 17.70
CA LEU A 145 -14.50 -14.58 18.10
C LEU A 145 -15.70 -15.33 18.70
N LYS A 146 -16.12 -16.47 18.13
CA LYS A 146 -17.19 -17.30 18.74
C LYS A 146 -16.81 -17.77 20.14
N ARG A 147 -15.58 -18.27 20.28
CA ARG A 147 -15.01 -18.69 21.57
C ARG A 147 -14.88 -17.52 22.54
N ALA A 148 -14.51 -16.33 22.08
CA ALA A 148 -14.45 -15.14 22.92
C ALA A 148 -15.82 -14.76 23.51
N TYR A 149 -16.91 -14.90 22.75
CA TYR A 149 -18.26 -14.71 23.30
C TYR A 149 -18.63 -15.76 24.34
N GLN A 150 -18.32 -17.04 24.10
CA GLN A 150 -18.56 -18.12 25.07
C GLN A 150 -17.80 -17.88 26.39
N GLU A 151 -16.59 -17.34 26.30
CA GLU A 151 -15.74 -16.97 27.44
C GLU A 151 -16.07 -15.59 28.04
N ARG A 152 -17.11 -14.90 27.53
CA ARG A 152 -17.53 -13.55 27.94
C ARG A 152 -16.41 -12.49 27.84
N ARG A 153 -15.56 -12.61 26.82
CA ARG A 153 -14.44 -11.69 26.52
C ARG A 153 -14.72 -10.73 25.36
N ALA A 154 -15.96 -10.64 24.88
CA ALA A 154 -16.28 -9.87 23.68
C ALA A 154 -17.58 -9.07 23.82
N LEU A 155 -17.59 -7.88 23.22
CA LEU A 155 -18.75 -7.00 23.02
C LEU A 155 -18.93 -6.75 21.53
N ASN A 156 -20.16 -6.44 21.08
CA ASN A 156 -20.36 -5.84 19.76
C ASN A 156 -21.31 -4.65 19.75
N TYR A 157 -21.09 -3.77 18.78
CA TYR A 157 -21.88 -2.58 18.49
C TYR A 157 -22.39 -2.65 17.07
N SER A 158 -23.70 -2.56 16.88
CA SER A 158 -24.33 -2.55 15.56
C SER A 158 -24.58 -1.13 15.06
N GLY A 159 -24.38 -0.90 13.76
CA GLY A 159 -24.71 0.35 13.08
C GLY A 159 -24.82 0.14 11.58
N SER A 160 -24.91 1.24 10.82
CA SER A 160 -24.63 1.19 9.38
C SER A 160 -23.15 0.91 9.13
N LEU A 161 -22.78 0.42 7.95
CA LEU A 161 -21.41 0.09 7.60
C LEU A 161 -20.48 1.30 7.76
N ASP A 162 -20.91 2.46 7.28
CA ASP A 162 -20.11 3.68 7.39
C ASP A 162 -19.96 4.16 8.84
N GLN A 163 -21.01 4.06 9.67
CA GLN A 163 -20.89 4.35 11.11
C GLN A 163 -19.89 3.42 11.79
N VAL A 164 -19.98 2.12 11.52
CA VAL A 164 -19.11 1.11 12.13
C VAL A 164 -17.67 1.27 11.65
N ARG A 165 -17.43 1.66 10.39
CA ARG A 165 -16.10 2.04 9.89
C ARG A 165 -15.54 3.23 10.66
N THR A 166 -16.33 4.28 10.86
CA THR A 166 -15.92 5.44 11.65
C THR A 166 -15.57 5.05 13.09
N TRP A 167 -16.38 4.20 13.73
CA TRP A 167 -16.11 3.71 15.08
C TRP A 167 -14.82 2.87 15.12
N PHE A 168 -14.63 1.97 14.14
CA PHE A 168 -13.42 1.16 14.03
C PHE A 168 -12.18 2.04 13.87
N SER A 169 -12.22 3.02 12.96
CA SER A 169 -11.09 3.94 12.76
C SER A 169 -10.77 4.73 14.02
N ARG A 170 -11.78 5.25 14.73
CA ARG A 170 -11.57 5.97 16.01
C ARG A 170 -11.01 5.05 17.09
N ALA A 171 -11.53 3.83 17.20
CA ALA A 171 -11.06 2.84 18.16
C ALA A 171 -9.58 2.47 17.92
N LYS A 172 -9.21 2.24 16.66
CA LYS A 172 -7.85 1.83 16.26
C LYS A 172 -6.84 2.98 16.19
N PHE A 173 -7.26 4.14 15.69
CA PHE A 173 -6.35 5.26 15.35
C PHE A 173 -6.60 6.56 16.13
N GLY A 174 -7.66 6.63 16.92
CA GLY A 174 -8.07 7.84 17.64
C GLY A 174 -8.79 8.89 16.77
N THR A 175 -8.93 8.64 15.46
CA THR A 175 -9.60 9.54 14.51
C THR A 175 -10.44 8.75 13.50
N ALA A 176 -11.48 9.38 12.94
CA ALA A 176 -12.30 8.78 11.90
C ALA A 176 -11.53 8.57 10.58
N GLU A 177 -10.62 9.50 10.28
CA GLU A 177 -9.86 9.56 9.04
C GLU A 177 -8.36 9.67 9.39
N PRO A 178 -7.67 8.54 9.61
CA PRO A 178 -6.23 8.56 9.82
C PRO A 178 -5.54 9.08 8.55
N GLY A 179 -4.76 10.15 8.70
CA GLY A 179 -3.89 10.67 7.63
C GLY A 179 -2.66 9.77 7.43
N ARG A 180 -1.48 10.38 7.29
CA ARG A 180 -0.20 9.66 7.10
C ARG A 180 0.37 9.05 8.38
N THR A 181 -0.03 9.53 9.55
CA THR A 181 0.56 9.10 10.83
C THR A 181 -0.19 7.94 11.46
N ARG A 182 0.56 6.96 11.95
CA ARG A 182 0.03 5.86 12.77
C ARG A 182 -0.17 6.34 14.21
N ARG A 183 -1.17 7.18 14.44
CA ARG A 183 -1.65 7.42 15.80
C ARG A 183 -2.38 6.17 16.28
N ARG A 184 -2.16 5.80 17.54
CA ARG A 184 -2.87 4.68 18.18
C ARG A 184 -4.11 5.24 18.88
N GLY A 185 -5.24 4.61 18.63
CA GLY A 185 -6.48 4.87 19.35
C GLY A 185 -6.52 4.15 20.70
N PRO A 186 -7.51 4.46 21.53
CA PRO A 186 -7.61 3.91 22.89
C PRO A 186 -7.81 2.38 22.89
N LEU A 187 -8.42 1.83 21.84
CA LEU A 187 -8.68 0.40 21.73
C LEU A 187 -7.68 -0.36 20.86
N HIS A 188 -6.58 0.28 20.47
CA HIS A 188 -5.51 -0.36 19.71
C HIS A 188 -4.97 -1.68 20.34
N PRO A 189 -4.95 -1.87 21.67
CA PRO A 189 -4.53 -3.14 22.27
C PRO A 189 -5.55 -4.28 22.21
N PHE A 190 -6.81 -3.99 21.89
CA PHE A 190 -7.88 -4.98 21.81
C PHE A 190 -7.92 -5.63 20.43
N ASP A 191 -8.38 -6.87 20.32
CA ASP A 191 -8.71 -7.38 18.98
C ASP A 191 -10.00 -6.70 18.51
N LEU A 192 -9.95 -6.09 17.33
CA LEU A 192 -11.08 -5.38 16.73
C LEU A 192 -11.48 -6.10 15.45
N PHE A 193 -12.76 -6.47 15.35
CA PHE A 193 -13.31 -7.07 14.14
C PHE A 193 -14.47 -6.24 13.61
N LEU A 194 -14.40 -5.83 12.35
CA LEU A 194 -15.57 -5.34 11.62
C LEU A 194 -16.18 -6.48 10.81
N VAL A 195 -17.46 -6.75 11.01
CA VAL A 195 -18.21 -7.76 10.25
C VAL A 195 -19.35 -7.06 9.52
N PRO A 196 -19.30 -6.93 8.18
CA PRO A 196 -20.43 -6.45 7.40
C PRO A 196 -21.58 -7.46 7.43
N GLY A 197 -22.80 -6.95 7.41
CA GLY A 197 -24.06 -7.68 7.30
C GLY A 197 -24.74 -7.46 5.96
N HIS A 198 -26.02 -7.79 5.92
CA HIS A 198 -26.90 -7.44 4.79
C HIS A 198 -27.47 -6.04 5.00
N ASP A 199 -27.96 -5.42 3.92
CA ASP A 199 -28.71 -4.16 3.95
C ASP A 199 -27.99 -3.01 4.68
N ASP A 200 -26.70 -2.83 4.39
CA ASP A 200 -25.82 -1.80 5.00
C ASP A 200 -25.61 -1.94 6.52
N GLN A 201 -26.12 -3.00 7.16
CA GLN A 201 -25.85 -3.25 8.57
C GLN A 201 -24.41 -3.77 8.76
N ALA A 202 -23.75 -3.39 9.86
CA ALA A 202 -22.46 -3.94 10.25
C ALA A 202 -22.31 -4.02 11.77
N TRP A 203 -21.29 -4.75 12.22
CA TRP A 203 -20.95 -4.90 13.63
C TRP A 203 -19.46 -4.63 13.87
N LEU A 204 -19.16 -3.79 14.86
CA LEU A 204 -17.83 -3.68 15.47
C LEU A 204 -17.79 -4.62 16.66
N HIS A 205 -16.92 -5.62 16.63
CA HIS A 205 -16.62 -6.48 17.76
C HIS A 205 -15.34 -6.03 18.43
N VAL A 206 -15.38 -5.89 19.75
CA VAL A 206 -14.21 -5.62 20.60
C VAL A 206 -13.97 -6.84 21.47
N VAL A 207 -12.74 -7.34 21.47
CA VAL A 207 -12.38 -8.57 22.18
C VAL A 207 -11.15 -8.34 23.05
N VAL A 208 -11.26 -8.75 24.31
CA VAL A 208 -10.13 -8.81 25.24
C VAL A 208 -9.33 -10.08 24.95
N PRO A 209 -8.03 -10.00 24.61
CA PRO A 209 -7.21 -11.19 24.39
C PRO A 209 -7.14 -12.09 25.63
N SER A 210 -7.11 -13.41 25.45
CA SER A 210 -7.22 -14.40 26.55
C SER A 210 -6.13 -14.28 27.62
N TYR A 211 -4.96 -13.76 27.26
CA TYR A 211 -3.77 -13.67 28.11
C TYR A 211 -3.34 -12.22 28.38
N GLY A 212 -4.27 -11.26 28.21
CA GLY A 212 -3.95 -9.84 28.29
C GLY A 212 -3.32 -9.30 27.01
N PHE A 213 -2.98 -8.02 27.05
CA PHE A 213 -2.40 -7.33 25.90
C PHE A 213 -0.96 -7.79 25.63
N ALA A 214 -0.57 -7.84 24.36
CA ALA A 214 0.78 -8.24 23.99
C ALA A 214 1.83 -7.26 24.60
N PRO A 215 2.91 -7.77 25.20
CA PRO A 215 3.91 -6.94 25.89
C PRO A 215 4.78 -6.10 24.93
N LEU A 216 4.92 -6.54 23.67
CA LEU A 216 5.65 -5.82 22.62
C LEU A 216 4.63 -5.18 21.67
N ASP A 217 4.71 -3.87 21.55
CA ASP A 217 3.93 -2.99 20.68
C ASP A 217 2.42 -2.90 20.97
N GLY A 218 1.86 -3.83 21.75
CA GLY A 218 0.48 -3.76 22.27
C GLY A 218 -0.57 -3.54 21.18
N VAL A 219 -0.38 -4.10 19.99
CA VAL A 219 -1.36 -4.07 18.89
C VAL A 219 -2.24 -5.32 19.01
N GLY A 220 -3.56 -5.15 19.09
CA GLY A 220 -4.50 -6.25 18.96
C GLY A 220 -4.69 -6.70 17.51
N ASN A 221 -5.36 -7.82 17.32
CA ASN A 221 -5.67 -8.35 16.00
C ASN A 221 -6.83 -7.53 15.37
N HIS A 222 -6.48 -6.64 14.45
CA HIS A 222 -7.42 -5.74 13.80
C HIS A 222 -7.81 -6.25 12.40
N ARG A 223 -9.07 -6.63 12.21
CA ARG A 223 -9.55 -7.24 10.96
C ARG A 223 -10.91 -6.72 10.52
N CYS A 224 -11.16 -6.76 9.22
CA CYS A 224 -12.50 -6.83 8.68
C CYS A 224 -12.76 -8.25 8.17
N VAL A 225 -14.01 -8.70 8.21
CA VAL A 225 -14.39 -10.03 7.77
C VAL A 225 -15.59 -9.94 6.86
N ASP A 226 -15.33 -9.89 5.56
CA ASP A 226 -16.37 -9.78 4.54
C ASP A 226 -16.56 -11.13 3.85
N ASN A 227 -17.78 -11.68 3.91
CA ASN A 227 -18.11 -12.99 3.34
C ASN A 227 -17.15 -14.12 3.74
N GLY A 228 -16.70 -14.10 5.00
CA GLY A 228 -15.76 -15.08 5.56
C GLY A 228 -14.30 -14.88 5.14
N GLN A 229 -14.01 -13.90 4.29
CA GLN A 229 -12.65 -13.55 3.88
C GLN A 229 -12.10 -12.49 4.83
N PRO A 230 -10.93 -12.73 5.45
CA PRO A 230 -10.28 -11.74 6.29
C PRO A 230 -9.67 -10.61 5.45
N TRP A 231 -9.82 -9.41 5.95
CA TRP A 231 -9.19 -8.20 5.46
C TRP A 231 -8.31 -7.64 6.56
N VAL A 232 -7.13 -7.19 6.17
CA VAL A 232 -6.13 -6.63 7.08
C VAL A 232 -5.62 -5.31 6.51
N LEU A 233 -5.03 -4.51 7.39
CA LEU A 233 -4.41 -3.25 7.03
C LEU A 233 -2.95 -3.52 6.63
N LEU A 234 -2.49 -2.98 5.51
CA LEU A 234 -1.07 -3.09 5.10
C LEU A 234 -0.12 -2.67 6.21
N SER A 235 -0.52 -1.62 6.92
CA SER A 235 0.27 -1.01 7.98
C SER A 235 0.44 -1.91 9.22
N ASP A 236 -0.34 -2.97 9.36
CA ASP A 236 -0.15 -3.97 10.42
C ASP A 236 0.90 -5.03 10.02
N ARG A 237 1.31 -5.06 8.74
CA ARG A 237 2.21 -6.08 8.18
C ARG A 237 3.56 -5.53 7.74
N LEU A 238 3.62 -4.26 7.35
CA LEU A 238 4.84 -3.54 7.02
C LEU A 238 5.04 -2.34 7.95
N LYS A 239 6.28 -1.95 8.19
CA LYS A 239 6.65 -0.70 8.86
C LYS A 239 6.61 0.48 7.88
N LEU A 240 5.70 1.42 8.14
CA LEU A 240 5.55 2.64 7.34
C LEU A 240 6.76 3.56 7.54
N GLY A 241 7.33 4.05 6.45
CA GLY A 241 8.55 4.88 6.44
C GLY A 241 9.84 4.07 6.33
N GLU A 242 9.81 2.78 6.63
CA GLU A 242 10.98 1.89 6.56
C GLU A 242 10.87 0.88 5.40
N GLU A 243 9.81 0.09 5.38
CA GLU A 243 9.60 -0.97 4.38
C GLU A 243 8.80 -0.48 3.17
N TYR A 244 7.95 0.53 3.37
CA TYR A 244 7.19 1.19 2.32
C TYR A 244 6.87 2.64 2.72
N VAL A 245 6.54 3.47 1.73
CA VAL A 245 6.06 4.83 1.97
C VAL A 245 4.61 4.94 1.53
N LEU A 246 3.76 5.55 2.35
CA LEU A 246 2.40 5.88 1.93
C LEU A 246 2.47 7.07 0.98
N TYR A 247 2.03 6.89 -0.27
CA TYR A 247 2.20 7.89 -1.32
C TYR A 247 0.96 8.03 -2.20
N LYS A 248 0.62 9.26 -2.57
CA LYS A 248 -0.43 9.62 -3.51
C LYS A 248 -0.11 10.99 -4.08
N ARG A 249 -0.35 11.16 -5.39
CA ARG A 249 -0.02 12.39 -6.12
C ARG A 249 -0.59 13.66 -5.49
N ASP A 250 -1.85 13.63 -5.09
CA ASP A 250 -2.59 14.80 -4.60
C ASP A 250 -2.30 15.14 -3.12
N GLY A 251 -1.40 14.40 -2.47
CA GLY A 251 -1.08 14.61 -1.06
C GLY A 251 -2.16 14.14 -0.09
N THR A 252 -3.22 13.45 -0.56
CA THR A 252 -4.35 12.97 0.26
C THR A 252 -4.13 11.57 0.84
N GLN A 253 -2.87 11.18 1.06
CA GLN A 253 -2.53 9.87 1.59
C GLN A 253 -3.26 9.55 2.89
N SER A 254 -3.96 8.42 2.90
CA SER A 254 -4.70 7.96 4.07
C SER A 254 -4.46 6.48 4.34
N ILE A 255 -4.09 6.16 5.57
CA ILE A 255 -4.05 4.78 6.08
C ILE A 255 -5.46 4.14 6.00
N ALA A 256 -6.54 4.93 5.98
CA ALA A 256 -7.90 4.43 5.84
C ALA A 256 -8.15 3.71 4.50
N HIS A 257 -7.31 3.94 3.49
CA HIS A 257 -7.40 3.32 2.17
C HIS A 257 -6.43 2.15 1.97
N GLN A 258 -5.74 1.70 3.03
CA GLN A 258 -4.73 0.63 2.97
C GLN A 258 -5.27 -0.75 3.39
N TRP A 259 -6.59 -0.96 3.29
CA TRP A 259 -7.22 -2.23 3.64
C TRP A 259 -7.38 -3.10 2.41
N GLY A 260 -6.99 -4.36 2.52
CA GLY A 260 -7.16 -5.34 1.46
C GLY A 260 -7.49 -6.72 2.01
N ARG A 261 -7.80 -7.66 1.13
CA ARG A 261 -7.89 -9.07 1.52
C ARG A 261 -6.55 -9.53 2.06
N GLU A 262 -6.55 -10.42 3.06
CA GLU A 262 -5.32 -10.85 3.73
C GLU A 262 -4.27 -11.41 2.74
N SER A 263 -4.68 -12.30 1.83
CA SER A 263 -3.78 -12.84 0.80
C SER A 263 -3.19 -11.77 -0.12
N VAL A 264 -3.98 -10.75 -0.48
CA VAL A 264 -3.50 -9.64 -1.30
C VAL A 264 -2.49 -8.80 -0.52
N ILE A 265 -2.74 -8.53 0.77
CA ILE A 265 -1.78 -7.80 1.60
C ILE A 265 -0.50 -8.60 1.81
N GLU A 266 -0.57 -9.91 1.97
CA GLU A 266 0.61 -10.78 2.05
C GLU A 266 1.44 -10.73 0.77
N ASP A 267 0.79 -10.74 -0.40
CA ASP A 267 1.46 -10.56 -1.68
C ASP A 267 2.10 -9.18 -1.80
N VAL A 268 1.40 -8.10 -1.39
CA VAL A 268 1.94 -6.73 -1.38
C VAL A 268 3.15 -6.63 -0.44
N VAL A 269 3.12 -7.28 0.73
CA VAL A 269 4.25 -7.36 1.67
C VAL A 269 5.46 -8.01 1.01
N SER A 270 5.25 -9.16 0.33
CA SER A 270 6.31 -9.85 -0.40
C SER A 270 6.89 -8.97 -1.50
N ILE A 271 6.04 -8.34 -2.32
CA ILE A 271 6.45 -7.45 -3.41
C ILE A 271 7.28 -6.27 -2.87
N ALA A 272 6.82 -5.61 -1.81
CA ALA A 272 7.52 -4.46 -1.25
C ALA A 272 8.91 -4.84 -0.72
N ARG A 273 9.04 -5.99 -0.05
CA ARG A 273 10.33 -6.49 0.47
C ARG A 273 11.28 -6.87 -0.66
N THR A 274 10.83 -7.69 -1.62
CA THR A 274 11.64 -8.07 -2.77
C THR A 274 12.05 -6.85 -3.61
N TYR A 275 11.14 -5.89 -3.80
CA TYR A 275 11.46 -4.64 -4.47
C TYR A 275 12.57 -3.89 -3.73
N ARG A 276 12.42 -3.70 -2.40
CA ARG A 276 13.42 -3.00 -1.59
C ARG A 276 14.78 -3.70 -1.59
N GLU A 277 14.80 -5.03 -1.51
CA GLU A 277 16.03 -5.83 -1.58
C GLU A 277 16.77 -5.63 -2.91
N ARG A 278 16.02 -5.52 -4.02
CA ARG A 278 16.59 -5.41 -5.37
C ARG A 278 16.92 -3.97 -5.79
N VAL A 279 16.13 -3.00 -5.35
CA VAL A 279 16.28 -1.57 -5.71
C VAL A 279 17.06 -0.78 -4.67
N GLY A 280 17.07 -1.23 -3.41
CA GLY A 280 17.68 -0.52 -2.28
C GLY A 280 16.78 0.56 -1.66
N GLU A 281 15.60 0.80 -2.22
CA GLU A 281 14.67 1.86 -1.79
C GLU A 281 13.27 1.30 -1.49
N PRO A 282 12.53 1.88 -0.53
CA PRO A 282 11.16 1.45 -0.28
C PRO A 282 10.24 1.87 -1.43
N ILE A 283 9.24 1.03 -1.71
CA ILE A 283 8.22 1.34 -2.70
C ILE A 283 7.17 2.31 -2.13
N GLY A 284 6.62 3.18 -2.98
CA GLY A 284 5.44 3.97 -2.64
C GLY A 284 4.18 3.12 -2.80
N VAL A 285 3.29 3.15 -1.82
CA VAL A 285 1.98 2.49 -1.89
C VAL A 285 0.90 3.54 -1.69
N GLY A 286 0.01 3.66 -2.68
CA GLY A 286 -1.21 4.45 -2.60
C GLY A 286 -2.42 3.57 -2.34
N ASP A 287 -3.57 3.90 -2.90
CA ASP A 287 -4.83 3.31 -2.48
C ASP A 287 -4.91 1.78 -2.72
N ILE A 288 -5.52 1.07 -1.77
CA ILE A 288 -5.89 -0.36 -1.87
C ILE A 288 -7.41 -0.48 -1.86
N SER A 289 -8.01 -0.14 -0.72
CA SER A 289 -9.46 -0.05 -0.53
C SER A 289 -9.76 0.54 0.86
N ARG A 290 -11.00 1.01 1.06
CA ARG A 290 -11.51 1.30 2.41
C ARG A 290 -11.64 0.01 3.22
N LEU A 291 -11.68 0.14 4.55
CA LEU A 291 -12.08 -0.93 5.46
C LEU A 291 -13.42 -1.54 4.99
N ALA A 292 -13.48 -2.85 4.75
CA ALA A 292 -14.67 -3.53 4.20
C ALA A 292 -15.11 -3.09 2.79
N GLY A 293 -14.21 -2.54 1.96
CA GLY A 293 -14.51 -2.28 0.56
C GLY A 293 -15.27 -0.99 0.25
N GLY A 294 -15.91 -0.96 -0.92
CA GLY A 294 -16.74 0.17 -1.38
C GLY A 294 -16.00 1.17 -2.26
N LYS A 295 -16.76 2.07 -2.90
CA LYS A 295 -16.21 3.02 -3.88
C LYS A 295 -15.27 4.02 -3.19
N LEU A 296 -14.05 4.14 -3.73
CA LEU A 296 -13.14 5.25 -3.44
C LEU A 296 -13.37 6.38 -4.45
N PRO A 297 -13.38 7.66 -4.02
CA PRO A 297 -13.48 8.79 -4.94
C PRO A 297 -12.37 8.76 -5.98
N GLY A 298 -12.70 8.87 -7.27
CA GLY A 298 -11.72 8.83 -8.36
C GLY A 298 -11.29 7.43 -8.82
N HIS A 299 -11.65 6.36 -8.10
CA HIS A 299 -11.24 4.99 -8.43
C HIS A 299 -12.43 4.09 -8.81
N TRP A 300 -12.26 3.28 -9.85
CA TRP A 300 -13.31 2.35 -10.32
C TRP A 300 -13.18 0.96 -9.71
N THR A 301 -11.95 0.51 -9.46
CA THR A 301 -11.59 -0.89 -9.20
C THR A 301 -11.42 -1.23 -7.71
N HIS A 302 -10.83 -0.33 -6.92
CA HIS A 302 -10.43 -0.43 -5.49
C HIS A 302 -11.56 -0.65 -4.46
N LYS A 303 -12.58 -1.43 -4.82
CA LYS A 303 -13.79 -1.66 -4.02
C LYS A 303 -13.72 -2.94 -3.21
N THR A 304 -12.88 -3.89 -3.61
CA THR A 304 -12.97 -5.29 -3.13
C THR A 304 -11.68 -5.80 -2.49
N GLY A 305 -10.73 -4.89 -2.24
CA GLY A 305 -9.48 -5.19 -1.55
C GLY A 305 -8.55 -6.10 -2.35
N VAL A 306 -8.65 -6.05 -3.68
CA VAL A 306 -7.85 -6.85 -4.64
C VAL A 306 -7.13 -5.97 -5.65
N ASP A 307 -7.00 -4.68 -5.36
CA ASP A 307 -6.39 -3.68 -6.23
C ASP A 307 -5.42 -2.85 -5.39
N VAL A 308 -4.29 -2.43 -5.95
CA VAL A 308 -3.33 -1.53 -5.29
C VAL A 308 -2.66 -0.63 -6.31
N ASP A 309 -2.47 0.63 -5.93
CA ASP A 309 -1.62 1.58 -6.65
C ASP A 309 -0.22 1.59 -6.02
N MET A 310 0.81 1.36 -6.83
CA MET A 310 2.21 1.40 -6.43
C MET A 310 2.96 2.51 -7.18
N TYR A 311 3.79 3.25 -6.47
CA TYR A 311 4.49 4.42 -6.98
C TYR A 311 5.99 4.18 -7.02
N LEU A 312 6.59 4.50 -8.17
CA LEU A 312 8.03 4.45 -8.37
C LEU A 312 8.63 5.78 -7.89
N LEU A 313 9.22 5.75 -6.69
CA LEU A 313 9.70 6.94 -6.03
C LEU A 313 11.16 7.24 -6.40
N THR A 314 11.54 8.51 -6.31
CA THR A 314 12.93 8.98 -6.36
C THR A 314 13.28 9.65 -5.04
N TYR A 315 14.49 9.43 -4.55
CA TYR A 315 14.95 9.99 -3.30
C TYR A 315 16.10 10.95 -3.60
N SER A 316 15.85 12.26 -3.47
CA SER A 316 16.92 13.25 -3.60
C SER A 316 17.77 13.26 -2.35
N THR A 317 19.09 13.18 -2.52
CA THR A 317 20.08 13.35 -1.45
C THR A 317 20.41 14.83 -1.20
N SER A 318 19.94 15.75 -2.05
CA SER A 318 20.36 17.15 -2.03
C SER A 318 19.66 18.01 -0.96
N SER A 319 18.55 17.54 -0.39
CA SER A 319 17.85 18.21 0.70
C SER A 319 18.09 17.48 2.01
N GLN A 320 18.33 18.21 3.09
CA GLN A 320 18.46 17.66 4.46
C GLN A 320 17.23 16.83 4.92
N ARG A 321 16.15 16.80 4.12
CA ARG A 321 15.08 15.82 4.18
C ARG A 321 15.04 14.99 2.90
N THR A 322 15.05 13.66 3.06
CA THR A 322 14.80 12.69 1.99
C THR A 322 13.29 12.64 1.71
N GLU A 323 12.76 13.69 1.07
CA GLU A 323 11.37 13.66 0.61
C GLU A 323 11.28 12.82 -0.68
N PRO A 324 10.37 11.84 -0.75
CA PRO A 324 10.20 11.04 -1.95
C PRO A 324 9.55 11.89 -3.05
N GLY A 325 10.22 11.99 -4.19
CA GLY A 325 9.67 12.43 -5.45
C GLY A 325 9.00 11.28 -6.20
N MET A 326 8.20 11.62 -7.21
CA MET A 326 7.57 10.67 -8.13
C MET A 326 8.01 11.01 -9.55
N MET A 327 8.06 9.99 -10.40
CA MET A 327 8.42 10.14 -11.81
C MET A 327 7.22 9.85 -12.70
N TRP A 328 7.12 10.65 -13.76
CA TRP A 328 6.04 10.62 -14.74
C TRP A 328 6.54 10.04 -16.05
N HIS A 329 5.85 9.02 -16.54
CA HIS A 329 6.08 8.47 -17.85
C HIS A 329 5.22 9.17 -18.91
N THR A 330 5.87 9.67 -19.96
CA THR A 330 5.22 10.29 -21.11
C THR A 330 5.70 9.65 -22.40
N LEU A 331 4.76 9.32 -23.29
CA LEU A 331 5.06 8.90 -24.66
C LEU A 331 5.03 10.11 -25.58
N THR A 332 6.20 10.49 -26.10
CA THR A 332 6.37 11.52 -27.11
C THR A 332 6.58 10.85 -28.49
N PRO A 333 6.53 11.62 -29.59
CA PRO A 333 6.92 11.11 -30.91
C PRO A 333 8.35 10.55 -30.94
N ASP A 334 9.25 11.13 -30.14
CA ASP A 334 10.67 10.76 -30.09
C ASP A 334 10.95 9.58 -29.15
N GLY A 335 9.99 9.19 -28.31
CA GLY A 335 10.11 8.02 -27.44
C GLY A 335 9.43 8.17 -26.09
N ALA A 336 9.74 7.23 -25.20
CA ALA A 336 9.25 7.23 -23.83
C ALA A 336 10.21 8.00 -22.92
N VAL A 337 9.66 8.98 -22.20
CA VAL A 337 10.41 9.89 -21.34
C VAL A 337 9.91 9.75 -19.90
N TRP A 338 10.84 9.76 -18.95
CA TRP A 338 10.56 9.85 -17.52
C TRP A 338 10.94 11.24 -17.01
N SER A 339 10.03 11.95 -16.34
CA SER A 339 10.25 13.31 -15.84
C SER A 339 9.76 13.51 -14.41
N SER A 340 10.31 14.50 -13.71
CA SER A 340 9.85 14.88 -12.35
C SER A 340 8.45 15.50 -12.31
N ASP A 341 8.01 16.11 -13.42
CA ASP A 341 6.69 16.77 -13.52
C ASP A 341 5.78 16.08 -14.54
N PRO A 342 4.46 16.27 -14.44
CA PRO A 342 3.48 15.70 -15.37
C PRO A 342 3.75 16.05 -16.83
N ASP A 343 3.30 15.17 -17.72
CA ASP A 343 3.30 15.34 -19.18
C ASP A 343 4.68 15.62 -19.80
N GLY A 344 5.77 15.24 -19.12
CA GLY A 344 7.13 15.42 -19.64
C GLY A 344 7.71 16.81 -19.41
N ASN A 345 7.00 17.71 -18.73
CA ASN A 345 7.38 19.12 -18.59
C ASN A 345 8.51 19.39 -17.59
N GLY A 346 8.89 18.37 -16.81
CA GLY A 346 9.86 18.50 -15.73
C GLY A 346 11.28 18.16 -16.14
N ARG A 347 12.15 17.97 -15.14
CA ARG A 347 13.49 17.47 -15.39
C ARG A 347 13.41 16.04 -15.91
N VAL A 348 13.87 15.84 -17.14
CA VAL A 348 13.98 14.52 -17.77
C VAL A 348 15.05 13.70 -17.05
N GLU A 349 14.71 12.45 -16.74
CA GLU A 349 15.63 11.47 -16.19
C GLU A 349 16.64 11.06 -17.26
N ALA A 350 17.93 11.17 -16.94
CA ALA A 350 18.98 10.73 -17.86
C ALA A 350 18.92 9.21 -18.06
N SER A 351 19.13 8.77 -19.29
CA SER A 351 19.31 7.36 -19.59
C SER A 351 20.59 6.82 -18.98
N ARG A 352 20.59 5.56 -18.56
CA ARG A 352 21.79 4.83 -18.10
C ARG A 352 22.58 4.24 -19.26
N ASP A 353 21.93 4.03 -20.39
CA ASP A 353 22.49 3.41 -21.59
C ASP A 353 21.92 3.98 -22.89
N ASP A 354 22.44 3.52 -24.03
CA ASP A 354 21.98 3.92 -25.36
C ASP A 354 20.59 3.36 -25.71
N GLN A 355 20.04 2.46 -24.88
CA GLN A 355 18.73 1.82 -25.07
C GLN A 355 17.60 2.62 -24.41
N GLY A 356 17.94 3.70 -23.71
CA GLY A 356 16.95 4.55 -23.04
C GLY A 356 16.48 3.98 -21.70
N ASP A 357 17.25 3.06 -21.07
CA ASP A 357 16.93 2.51 -19.76
C ASP A 357 17.29 3.53 -18.67
N THR A 358 16.28 4.20 -18.13
CA THR A 358 16.47 5.15 -17.03
C THR A 358 16.42 4.41 -15.68
N PRO A 359 16.92 5.00 -14.57
CA PRO A 359 16.75 4.42 -13.24
C PRO A 359 15.30 4.08 -12.90
N THR A 360 14.33 4.90 -13.31
CA THR A 360 12.90 4.60 -13.10
C THR A 360 12.39 3.46 -13.99
N ALA A 361 12.84 3.37 -15.24
CA ALA A 361 12.52 2.22 -16.09
C ALA A 361 13.03 0.90 -15.49
N HIS A 362 14.23 0.91 -14.90
CA HIS A 362 14.78 -0.23 -14.16
C HIS A 362 13.94 -0.61 -12.93
N LYS A 363 13.45 0.39 -12.16
CA LYS A 363 12.54 0.17 -11.03
C LYS A 363 11.22 -0.46 -11.48
N LEU A 364 10.63 0.04 -12.57
CA LEU A 364 9.41 -0.53 -13.16
C LEU A 364 9.63 -1.99 -13.58
N ARG A 365 10.76 -2.29 -14.23
CA ARG A 365 11.13 -3.64 -14.65
C ARG A 365 11.27 -4.59 -13.46
N THR A 366 11.95 -4.15 -12.42
CA THR A 366 12.13 -4.93 -11.18
C THR A 366 10.78 -5.26 -10.52
N LEU A 367 9.87 -4.29 -10.47
CA LEU A 367 8.50 -4.51 -9.98
C LEU A 367 7.72 -5.47 -10.88
N ALA A 368 7.80 -5.34 -12.21
CA ALA A 368 7.14 -6.21 -13.16
C ALA A 368 7.63 -7.67 -13.06
N GLU A 369 8.94 -7.90 -12.92
CA GLU A 369 9.52 -9.23 -12.69
C GLU A 369 9.02 -9.84 -11.39
N THR A 370 8.99 -9.06 -10.31
CA THR A 370 8.50 -9.50 -9.01
C THR A 370 7.01 -9.90 -9.10
N ALA A 371 6.19 -9.09 -9.77
CA ALA A 371 4.76 -9.36 -9.96
C ALA A 371 4.49 -10.54 -10.93
N LEU A 372 5.34 -10.75 -11.94
CA LEU A 372 5.21 -11.87 -12.88
C LEU A 372 5.23 -13.23 -12.16
N GLY A 373 6.05 -13.34 -11.11
CA GLY A 373 6.16 -14.54 -10.27
C GLY A 373 4.87 -14.90 -9.51
N ASN A 374 3.91 -13.98 -9.39
CA ASN A 374 2.63 -14.24 -8.75
C ASN A 374 1.51 -14.38 -9.77
N ASP A 375 1.06 -15.62 -10.01
CA ASP A 375 0.02 -15.90 -11.00
C ASP A 375 -1.37 -15.36 -10.64
N ASN A 376 -1.61 -14.94 -9.39
CA ASN A 376 -2.86 -14.30 -8.99
C ASN A 376 -2.94 -12.83 -9.40
N ILE A 377 -1.82 -12.18 -9.74
CA ILE A 377 -1.83 -10.81 -10.29
C ILE A 377 -2.19 -10.89 -11.77
N VAL A 378 -3.40 -10.48 -12.09
CA VAL A 378 -3.97 -10.66 -13.44
C VAL A 378 -3.88 -9.41 -14.30
N TYR A 379 -3.83 -8.24 -13.68
CA TYR A 379 -3.51 -7.00 -14.37
C TYR A 379 -2.37 -6.30 -13.65
N PHE A 380 -1.35 -5.96 -14.44
CA PHE A 380 -0.29 -5.02 -14.08
C PHE A 380 -0.38 -3.88 -15.07
N VAL A 381 -0.74 -2.66 -14.65
CA VAL A 381 -1.05 -1.56 -15.56
C VAL A 381 -0.08 -0.41 -15.36
N HIS A 382 0.65 -0.03 -16.42
CA HIS A 382 1.49 1.17 -16.48
C HIS A 382 1.76 1.56 -17.94
N ASP A 383 1.89 2.85 -18.27
CA ASP A 383 1.89 3.29 -19.67
C ASP A 383 3.14 2.89 -20.50
N ASP A 384 4.29 2.57 -19.89
CA ASP A 384 5.57 2.28 -20.60
C ASP A 384 5.55 0.94 -21.38
N PRO A 385 5.42 0.97 -22.73
CA PRO A 385 5.37 -0.25 -23.53
C PRO A 385 6.74 -0.92 -23.68
N ARG A 386 7.85 -0.18 -23.54
CA ARG A 386 9.19 -0.75 -23.71
C ARG A 386 9.49 -1.72 -22.59
N VAL A 387 9.10 -1.34 -21.38
CA VAL A 387 9.28 -2.20 -20.21
C VAL A 387 8.25 -3.32 -20.21
N LEU A 388 6.96 -3.05 -20.44
CA LEU A 388 5.91 -4.04 -20.16
C LEU A 388 5.60 -5.04 -21.29
N GLN A 389 5.89 -4.73 -22.56
CA GLN A 389 5.56 -5.62 -23.67
C GLN A 389 6.16 -7.05 -23.55
N PRO A 390 7.43 -7.23 -23.12
CA PRO A 390 7.98 -8.57 -22.86
C PRO A 390 7.23 -9.32 -21.74
N PHE A 391 6.80 -8.61 -20.70
CA PHE A 391 6.09 -9.21 -19.57
C PHE A 391 4.67 -9.62 -19.92
N ASP A 392 3.97 -8.90 -20.80
CA ASP A 392 2.61 -9.30 -21.23
C ASP A 392 2.64 -10.67 -21.92
N THR A 393 3.63 -10.87 -22.78
CA THR A 393 3.85 -12.15 -23.47
C THR A 393 4.15 -13.27 -22.46
N ALA A 394 5.08 -13.02 -21.52
CA ALA A 394 5.43 -14.00 -20.50
C ALA A 394 4.26 -14.33 -19.57
N ALA A 395 3.47 -13.34 -19.16
CA ALA A 395 2.33 -13.52 -18.28
C ALA A 395 1.23 -14.37 -18.94
N GLN A 396 0.93 -14.12 -20.22
CA GLN A 396 -0.03 -14.92 -20.97
C GLN A 396 0.44 -16.36 -21.16
N ALA A 397 1.75 -16.58 -21.36
CA ALA A 397 2.32 -17.92 -21.44
C ALA A 397 2.21 -18.69 -20.11
N ARG A 398 2.38 -18.01 -18.97
CA ARG A 398 2.23 -18.61 -17.64
C ARG A 398 0.78 -18.95 -17.30
N ARG A 399 -0.14 -18.02 -17.54
CA ARG A 399 -1.57 -18.18 -17.27
C ARG A 399 -2.37 -17.33 -18.25
N ARG A 400 -2.97 -18.01 -19.22
CA ARG A 400 -3.77 -17.38 -20.28
C ARG A 400 -4.83 -16.44 -19.68
N GLY A 401 -4.88 -15.21 -20.18
CA GLY A 401 -5.76 -14.14 -19.68
C GLY A 401 -5.12 -13.19 -18.65
N ARG A 402 -3.95 -13.52 -18.06
CA ARG A 402 -3.14 -12.52 -17.33
C ARG A 402 -2.56 -11.51 -18.31
N ARG A 403 -2.50 -10.23 -17.93
CA ARG A 403 -2.04 -9.15 -18.80
C ARG A 403 -1.15 -8.14 -18.07
N PHE A 404 -0.08 -7.74 -18.76
CA PHE A 404 0.71 -6.57 -18.39
C PHE A 404 0.34 -5.46 -19.38
N LEU A 405 -0.51 -4.56 -18.92
CA LEU A 405 -1.15 -3.53 -19.71
C LEU A 405 -0.29 -2.27 -19.78
N HIS A 406 -0.14 -1.76 -20.99
CA HIS A 406 0.59 -0.56 -21.35
C HIS A 406 -0.16 0.25 -22.40
N ALA A 407 0.36 1.44 -22.75
CA ALA A 407 -0.35 2.38 -23.61
C ALA A 407 -0.81 1.80 -24.98
N LYS A 408 -0.18 0.72 -25.46
CA LYS A 408 -0.51 0.04 -26.72
C LYS A 408 -1.50 -1.11 -26.59
N ASN A 409 -1.76 -1.65 -25.40
CA ASN A 409 -2.63 -2.82 -25.20
C ASN A 409 -3.61 -2.70 -24.00
N ARG A 410 -3.68 -1.54 -23.33
CA ARG A 410 -4.46 -1.32 -22.09
C ARG A 410 -5.98 -1.41 -22.24
N GLY A 411 -6.51 -1.44 -23.45
CA GLY A 411 -7.97 -1.54 -23.68
C GLY A 411 -8.72 -0.36 -23.05
N TYR A 412 -9.63 -0.65 -22.12
CA TYR A 412 -10.49 0.35 -21.47
C TYR A 412 -9.88 1.00 -20.22
N TRP A 413 -8.66 0.61 -19.86
CA TRP A 413 -7.99 1.20 -18.70
C TRP A 413 -7.53 2.65 -19.01
N PRO A 414 -7.71 3.58 -18.07
CA PRO A 414 -7.19 4.94 -18.23
C PRO A 414 -5.64 4.95 -18.27
N PRO A 415 -5.01 6.07 -18.66
CA PRO A 415 -3.57 6.22 -18.57
C PRO A 415 -3.05 6.05 -17.13
N HIS A 416 -1.99 5.26 -16.98
CA HIS A 416 -1.27 5.05 -15.71
C HIS A 416 0.17 5.50 -15.90
N ARG A 417 0.38 6.82 -15.83
CA ARG A 417 1.66 7.48 -16.14
C ARG A 417 2.54 7.72 -14.93
N ASP A 418 1.97 7.72 -13.74
CA ASP A 418 2.59 8.11 -12.48
C ASP A 418 2.62 6.99 -11.44
N HIS A 419 1.91 5.90 -11.69
CA HIS A 419 1.83 4.74 -10.81
C HIS A 419 1.56 3.47 -11.59
N VAL A 420 1.88 2.35 -10.96
CA VAL A 420 1.51 1.01 -11.40
C VAL A 420 0.24 0.59 -10.68
N HIS A 421 -0.76 0.14 -11.41
CA HIS A 421 -1.94 -0.48 -10.81
C HIS A 421 -1.85 -2.00 -10.91
N LEU A 422 -1.96 -2.69 -9.77
CA LEU A 422 -2.00 -4.16 -9.72
C LEU A 422 -3.39 -4.64 -9.32
N ARG A 423 -3.86 -5.71 -9.94
CA ARG A 423 -5.12 -6.37 -9.59
C ARG A 423 -4.96 -7.88 -9.45
N TRP A 424 -5.58 -8.44 -8.41
CA TRP A 424 -5.63 -9.86 -8.14
C TRP A 424 -6.94 -10.51 -8.61
N ASN A 425 -6.84 -11.73 -9.13
CA ASN A 425 -7.99 -12.61 -9.37
C ASN A 425 -7.64 -14.08 -9.10
N PHE A 426 -8.27 -14.64 -8.07
CA PHE A 426 -8.10 -16.01 -7.59
C PHE A 426 -8.98 -17.04 -8.33
N GLY A 427 -9.87 -16.59 -9.21
CA GLY A 427 -10.80 -17.42 -9.97
C GLY A 427 -10.37 -17.65 -11.43
N ARG A 428 -11.28 -18.15 -12.27
CA ARG A 428 -11.03 -18.30 -13.71
C ARG A 428 -10.92 -16.94 -14.40
N LEU A 429 -10.02 -16.82 -15.36
CA LEU A 429 -9.84 -15.61 -16.17
C LEU A 429 -10.67 -15.68 -17.43
N ARG A 430 -11.18 -14.53 -17.85
CA ARG A 430 -11.79 -14.37 -19.17
C ARG A 430 -10.69 -14.06 -20.16
N ILE A 431 -10.58 -14.90 -21.18
CA ILE A 431 -9.45 -14.88 -22.12
C ILE A 431 -9.78 -14.02 -23.35
N ASP A 432 -11.04 -14.04 -23.77
CA ASP A 432 -11.47 -13.44 -25.05
C ASP A 432 -12.07 -12.04 -24.88
N ASP A 433 -12.27 -11.59 -23.63
CA ASP A 433 -12.74 -10.25 -23.33
C ASP A 433 -11.56 -9.26 -23.34
N PRO A 434 -11.70 -8.07 -23.96
CA PRO A 434 -10.75 -6.99 -23.77
C PRO A 434 -10.57 -6.68 -22.28
N PRO A 435 -9.36 -6.33 -21.82
CA PRO A 435 -9.12 -6.02 -20.42
C PRO A 435 -10.00 -4.83 -19.99
N LYS A 436 -10.74 -5.03 -18.89
CA LYS A 436 -11.64 -4.04 -18.31
C LYS A 436 -11.28 -3.77 -16.84
N PRO A 437 -11.41 -2.52 -16.38
CA PRO A 437 -11.40 -2.17 -14.96
C PRO A 437 -12.51 -2.87 -14.15
#